data_AF-A0A7L2RYP7-F1
#
_entry.id   AF-A0A7L2RYP7-F1
#
_cell.length_a   1.000
_cell.length_b   1.000
_cell.length_c   1.000
_cell.angle_alpha   90.00
_cell.angle_beta   90.00
_cell.angle_gamma   90.00
#
_symmetry.space_group_name_H-M   'P 1'
#
loop_
_entity.id
_entity.type
_entity.pdbx_description
1 polymer ?
#
loop_
_entity_poly.entity_id
_entity_poly.type
_entity_poly.pdbx_seq_one_letter_code
_entity_poly.pdbx_strand_id
1 'polypeptide(L)'
;ARNIVCVKADHMENIPTKHKQVAQYYEEFISRSPLDSCILFHEGGHWRELVVRTTSSGHTMAIITFHPQELGQEALDTQKALLKEFFTCGPGTVCDLTSLYFQESTMTRCSHEQSPYQLLHGEPHIFEELLGLKFRISPDAFFQVNTAGAEVLYQAVGELCQATGDTVLLDICCGIGTIGLSLARQVSKVIGVEVVEKAIEDAKWNAAFNGISNCEFHSGKAEAVLPQFLSSWEDAQPLVAVVNPSRAGLRERI
;
A
#
# COMPACT_ATOMS: atom_id res chain seq x y z
N ALA A 1 -9.51 28.51 14.02
CA ALA A 1 -8.10 28.10 13.92
C ALA A 1 -7.19 28.91 14.87
N ARG A 2 -6.68 28.36 15.99
CA ARG A 2 -5.68 29.10 16.81
C ARG A 2 -4.55 28.31 17.46
N ASN A 3 -4.34 27.02 17.15
CA ASN A 3 -3.22 26.21 17.68
C ASN A 3 -2.75 25.10 16.72
N ILE A 4 -2.73 25.33 15.40
CA ILE A 4 -2.10 24.37 14.47
C ILE A 4 -0.68 24.83 14.23
N VAL A 5 0.28 23.97 14.59
CA VAL A 5 1.70 24.16 14.29
C VAL A 5 2.07 23.16 13.22
N CYS A 6 2.34 23.65 12.01
CA CYS A 6 2.89 22.82 10.94
C CYS A 6 4.39 22.65 11.19
N VAL A 7 4.82 21.40 11.37
CA VAL A 7 6.24 21.04 11.49
C VAL A 7 6.74 20.64 10.12
N LYS A 8 7.86 21.22 9.69
CA LYS A 8 8.46 20.90 8.40
C LYS A 8 9.04 19.48 8.40
N ALA A 9 9.04 18.84 7.23
CA ALA A 9 9.46 17.45 7.07
C ALA A 9 10.95 17.21 7.42
N ASP A 10 11.80 18.23 7.34
CA ASP A 10 13.20 18.17 7.72
C ASP A 10 13.41 17.86 9.21
N HIS A 11 12.48 18.28 10.07
CA HIS A 11 12.46 17.97 11.51
C HIS A 11 12.05 16.53 11.85
N MET A 12 11.57 15.73 10.88
CA MET A 12 11.15 14.35 11.13
C MET A 12 12.36 13.41 11.10
N GLU A 13 12.76 12.83 12.23
CA GLU A 13 13.96 11.98 12.30
C GLU A 13 13.77 10.60 11.64
N ASN A 14 12.57 10.04 11.74
CA ASN A 14 12.29 8.64 11.38
C ASN A 14 11.74 8.46 9.95
N ILE A 15 12.07 9.38 9.02
CA ILE A 15 11.67 9.26 7.61
C ILE A 15 12.88 9.37 6.68
N PRO A 16 12.88 8.64 5.54
CA PRO A 16 13.95 8.73 4.55
C PRO A 16 14.19 10.16 4.04
N THR A 17 15.44 10.51 3.75
CA THR A 17 15.81 11.80 3.14
C THR A 17 15.03 12.08 1.85
N LYS A 18 14.76 11.04 1.06
CA LYS A 18 13.97 11.15 -0.17
C LYS A 18 12.53 11.62 0.11
N HIS A 19 11.92 11.19 1.22
CA HIS A 19 10.57 11.65 1.61
C HIS A 19 10.58 13.13 1.97
N LYS A 20 11.62 13.58 2.69
CA LYS A 20 11.83 14.99 3.03
C LYS A 20 11.95 15.84 1.77
N GLN A 21 12.73 15.37 0.79
CA GLN A 21 12.91 16.05 -0.50
C GLN A 21 11.57 16.19 -1.23
N VAL A 22 10.82 15.10 -1.40
CA VAL A 22 9.51 15.14 -2.09
C VAL A 22 8.54 16.07 -1.36
N ALA A 23 8.50 16.04 -0.03
CA ALA A 23 7.68 16.93 0.78
C ALA A 23 8.05 18.42 0.60
N GLN A 24 9.35 18.75 0.56
CA GLN A 24 9.82 20.12 0.33
C GLN A 24 9.41 20.65 -1.05
N TYR A 25 9.58 19.84 -2.10
CA TYR A 25 9.17 20.24 -3.45
C TYR A 25 7.65 20.30 -3.63
N TYR A 26 6.91 19.44 -2.92
CA TYR A 26 5.45 19.56 -2.88
C TYR A 26 5.00 20.83 -2.15
N GLU A 27 5.67 21.21 -1.04
CA GLU A 27 5.44 22.49 -0.36
C GLU A 27 5.72 23.68 -1.29
N GLU A 28 6.80 23.64 -2.07
CA GLU A 28 7.10 24.65 -3.09
C GLU A 28 5.98 24.72 -4.15
N PHE A 29 5.50 23.58 -4.64
CA PHE A 29 4.40 23.53 -5.60
C PHE A 29 3.11 24.15 -5.05
N ILE A 30 2.65 23.74 -3.86
CA ILE A 30 1.41 24.27 -3.27
C ILE A 30 1.53 25.75 -2.93
N SER A 31 2.72 26.25 -2.56
CA SER A 31 2.96 27.67 -2.29
C SER A 31 2.78 28.57 -3.52
N ARG A 32 2.89 27.98 -4.72
CA ARG A 32 2.67 28.65 -6.02
C ARG A 32 1.29 28.40 -6.59
N SER A 33 0.53 27.48 -6.01
CA SER A 33 -0.83 27.17 -6.46
C SER A 33 -1.77 28.32 -6.10
N PRO A 34 -2.71 28.70 -6.97
CA PRO A 34 -3.78 29.63 -6.61
C PRO A 34 -4.85 28.99 -5.71
N LEU A 35 -4.74 27.69 -5.43
CA LEU A 35 -5.69 26.92 -4.62
C LEU A 35 -5.14 26.68 -3.21
N ASP A 36 -6.00 26.84 -2.22
CA ASP A 36 -5.63 26.70 -0.82
C ASP A 36 -5.30 25.25 -0.43
N SER A 37 -4.38 25.09 0.53
CA SER A 37 -4.16 23.83 1.22
C SER A 37 -5.35 23.47 2.11
N CYS A 38 -5.76 22.21 2.09
CA CYS A 38 -6.78 21.68 2.99
C CYS A 38 -6.13 21.14 4.26
N ILE A 39 -5.83 22.04 5.20
CA ILE A 39 -5.19 21.70 6.49
C ILE A 39 -6.22 21.04 7.43
N LEU A 40 -7.39 21.66 7.55
CA LEU A 40 -8.52 21.12 8.29
C LEU A 40 -9.64 20.80 7.31
N PHE A 41 -10.04 19.52 7.28
CA PHE A 41 -11.02 19.03 6.32
C PHE A 41 -12.33 19.84 6.28
N HIS A 42 -12.79 20.33 7.44
CA HIS A 42 -14.02 21.12 7.57
C HIS A 42 -13.85 22.61 7.26
N GLU A 43 -12.61 23.13 7.20
CA GLU A 43 -12.33 24.53 6.85
C GLU A 43 -12.20 24.73 5.32
N GLY A 44 -12.21 23.64 4.54
CA GLY A 44 -12.11 23.69 3.08
C GLY A 44 -10.68 23.61 2.57
N GLY A 45 -10.46 24.06 1.33
CA GLY A 45 -9.20 23.93 0.60
C GLY A 45 -9.14 22.69 -0.30
N HIS A 46 -8.08 22.59 -1.09
CA HIS A 46 -7.94 21.61 -2.16
C HIS A 46 -6.80 20.61 -1.92
N TRP A 47 -5.58 21.09 -1.66
CA TRP A 47 -4.40 20.21 -1.49
C TRP A 47 -4.39 19.58 -0.10
N ARG A 48 -4.70 18.28 0.00
CA ARG A 48 -4.95 17.60 1.30
C ARG A 48 -3.75 16.87 1.85
N GLU A 49 -3.25 15.89 1.12
CA GLU A 49 -2.29 14.92 1.63
C GLU A 49 -1.27 14.57 0.55
N LEU A 50 -0.04 14.34 1.00
CA LEU A 50 1.02 13.73 0.21
C LEU A 50 1.42 12.43 0.92
N VAL A 51 1.32 11.32 0.21
CA VAL A 51 1.90 10.04 0.61
C VAL A 51 3.12 9.78 -0.24
N VAL A 52 4.27 9.55 0.40
CA VAL A 52 5.51 9.16 -0.28
C VAL A 52 5.87 7.74 0.13
N ARG A 53 6.12 6.89 -0.87
CA ARG A 53 6.63 5.53 -0.67
C ARG A 53 7.96 5.41 -1.38
N THR A 54 8.95 4.81 -0.72
CA THR A 54 10.25 4.50 -1.31
C THR A 54 10.60 3.05 -1.03
N THR A 55 11.38 2.46 -1.93
CA THR A 55 11.85 1.08 -1.80
C THR A 55 13.37 1.02 -1.70
N SER A 56 13.92 -0.10 -1.23
CA SER A 56 15.37 -0.34 -1.21
C SER A 56 16.00 -0.32 -2.61
N SER A 57 15.21 -0.60 -3.65
CA SER A 57 15.59 -0.54 -5.07
C SER A 57 15.64 0.89 -5.64
N GLY A 58 15.37 1.91 -4.82
CA GLY A 58 15.44 3.32 -5.22
C GLY A 58 14.17 3.85 -5.89
N HIS A 59 13.09 3.05 -5.98
CA HIS A 59 11.83 3.54 -6.54
C HIS A 59 11.21 4.57 -5.58
N THR A 60 10.58 5.60 -6.14
CA THR A 60 9.87 6.63 -5.38
C THR A 60 8.48 6.85 -5.97
N MET A 61 7.44 6.60 -5.18
CA MET A 61 6.05 6.88 -5.53
C MET A 61 5.54 8.04 -4.68
N ALA A 62 4.96 9.05 -5.33
CA ALA A 62 4.23 10.13 -4.69
C ALA A 62 2.74 10.02 -5.03
N ILE A 63 1.87 10.14 -4.02
CA ILE A 63 0.43 10.13 -4.18
C ILE A 63 -0.12 11.42 -3.56
N ILE A 64 -0.77 12.24 -4.37
CA ILE A 64 -1.37 13.50 -3.94
C ILE A 64 -2.88 13.30 -3.82
N THR A 65 -3.41 13.55 -2.62
CA THR A 65 -4.84 13.59 -2.37
C THR A 65 -5.35 15.02 -2.49
N PHE A 66 -6.39 15.20 -3.29
CA PHE A 66 -6.97 16.49 -3.65
C PHE A 66 -8.48 16.51 -3.39
N HIS A 67 -8.98 17.58 -2.78
CA HIS A 67 -10.41 17.80 -2.61
C HIS A 67 -10.94 18.65 -3.77
N PRO A 68 -11.87 18.14 -4.62
CA PRO A 68 -12.33 18.89 -5.78
C PRO A 68 -13.13 20.15 -5.42
N GLN A 69 -13.78 20.17 -4.24
CA GLN A 69 -14.73 21.23 -3.84
C GLN A 69 -15.77 21.42 -4.96
N GLU A 70 -15.90 22.63 -5.49
CA GLU A 70 -16.82 22.98 -6.58
C GLU A 70 -16.11 23.11 -7.95
N LEU A 71 -14.84 22.66 -8.07
CA LEU A 71 -14.11 22.74 -9.34
C LEU A 71 -14.73 21.82 -10.40
N GLY A 72 -14.91 22.36 -11.59
CA GLY A 72 -15.26 21.58 -12.78
C GLY A 72 -14.08 20.78 -13.33
N GLN A 73 -14.38 19.84 -14.23
CA GLN A 73 -13.39 18.91 -14.80
C GLN A 73 -12.19 19.61 -15.45
N GLU A 74 -12.42 20.69 -16.21
CA GLU A 74 -11.34 21.44 -16.88
C GLU A 74 -10.34 22.04 -15.88
N ALA A 75 -10.84 22.58 -14.76
CA ALA A 75 -9.99 23.12 -13.72
C ALA A 75 -9.21 22.01 -13.01
N LEU A 76 -9.82 20.86 -12.76
CA LEU A 76 -9.16 19.68 -12.19
C LEU A 76 -8.04 19.16 -13.11
N ASP A 77 -8.32 19.03 -14.40
CA ASP A 77 -7.33 18.58 -15.39
C ASP A 77 -6.17 19.57 -15.51
N THR A 78 -6.45 20.87 -15.40
CA THR A 78 -5.42 21.91 -15.31
C THR A 78 -4.52 21.70 -14.08
N GLN A 79 -5.08 21.44 -12.89
CA GLN A 79 -4.27 21.18 -11.69
C GLN A 79 -3.42 19.90 -11.82
N LYS A 80 -3.97 18.83 -12.40
CA LYS A 80 -3.22 17.59 -12.68
C LYS A 80 -2.07 17.84 -13.64
N ALA A 81 -2.30 18.62 -14.71
CA ALA A 81 -1.28 18.98 -15.68
C ALA A 81 -0.15 19.81 -15.06
N LEU A 82 -0.48 20.83 -14.26
CA LEU A 82 0.49 21.65 -13.56
C LEU A 82 1.32 20.84 -12.56
N LEU A 83 0.68 19.96 -11.78
CA LEU A 83 1.37 19.08 -10.84
C LEU A 83 2.34 18.14 -11.57
N LYS A 84 1.87 17.52 -12.66
CA LYS A 84 2.71 16.66 -13.50
C LYS A 84 3.90 17.44 -14.05
N GLU A 85 3.67 18.59 -14.69
CA GLU A 85 4.73 19.42 -15.26
C GLU A 85 5.76 19.84 -14.21
N PHE A 86 5.32 20.22 -13.01
CA PHE A 86 6.22 20.60 -11.92
C PHE A 86 7.21 19.48 -11.54
N PHE A 87 6.74 18.24 -11.44
CA PHE A 87 7.56 17.09 -11.06
C PHE A 87 8.31 16.44 -12.23
N THR A 88 7.90 16.66 -13.48
CA THR A 88 8.54 16.03 -14.66
C THR A 88 9.42 16.96 -15.48
N CYS A 89 9.15 18.27 -15.44
CA CYS A 89 9.86 19.29 -16.22
C CYS A 89 10.32 20.48 -15.38
N GLY A 90 9.71 20.68 -14.20
CA GLY A 90 9.98 21.80 -13.31
C GLY A 90 11.00 21.50 -12.21
N PRO A 91 10.99 22.32 -11.14
CA PRO A 91 11.91 22.16 -9.99
C PRO A 91 11.80 20.78 -9.31
N GLY A 92 10.61 20.18 -9.31
CA GLY A 92 10.37 18.87 -8.70
C GLY A 92 11.05 17.70 -9.40
N THR A 93 11.66 17.89 -10.57
CA THR A 93 12.39 16.84 -11.31
C THR A 93 13.49 16.18 -10.51
N VAL A 94 14.13 16.90 -9.59
CA VAL A 94 15.16 16.35 -8.69
C VAL A 94 14.62 15.25 -7.77
N CYS A 95 13.30 15.19 -7.57
CA CYS A 95 12.65 14.12 -6.82
C CYS A 95 12.67 12.79 -7.57
N ASP A 96 12.92 12.77 -8.88
CA ASP A 96 13.08 11.54 -9.68
C ASP A 96 12.00 10.49 -9.37
N LEU A 97 10.74 10.89 -9.54
CA LEU A 97 9.60 10.07 -9.17
C LEU A 97 9.42 8.93 -10.17
N THR A 98 9.46 7.69 -9.66
CA THR A 98 9.07 6.50 -10.42
C THR A 98 7.57 6.51 -10.73
N SER A 99 6.75 7.04 -9.81
CA SER A 99 5.30 7.10 -9.95
C SER A 99 4.76 8.39 -9.35
N LEU A 100 3.90 9.09 -10.10
CA LEU A 100 3.14 10.24 -9.61
C LEU A 100 1.65 9.97 -9.75
N TYR A 101 0.96 9.90 -8.62
CA TYR A 101 -0.46 9.63 -8.53
C TYR A 101 -1.25 10.81 -8.01
N PHE A 102 -2.50 10.89 -8.45
CA PHE A 102 -3.48 11.87 -8.01
C PHE A 102 -4.77 11.17 -7.60
N GLN A 103 -5.32 11.54 -6.45
CA GLN A 103 -6.57 10.99 -5.94
C GLN A 103 -7.53 12.11 -5.57
N GLU A 104 -8.72 12.11 -6.19
CA GLU A 104 -9.77 13.09 -5.94
C GLU A 104 -10.72 12.59 -4.84
N SER A 105 -10.68 13.18 -3.65
CA SER A 105 -11.46 12.69 -2.51
C SER A 105 -12.21 13.78 -1.77
N THR A 106 -13.54 13.65 -1.76
CA THR A 106 -14.48 14.45 -0.97
C THR A 106 -14.72 13.89 0.43
N MET A 107 -13.98 12.86 0.83
CA MET A 107 -14.16 12.17 2.11
C MET A 107 -12.85 12.20 2.92
N THR A 108 -12.95 12.18 4.25
CA THR A 108 -11.76 12.08 5.11
C THR A 108 -10.98 10.79 4.88
N ARG A 109 -11.69 9.70 4.55
CA ARG A 109 -11.16 8.40 4.13
C ARG A 109 -12.00 7.87 2.96
N CYS A 110 -11.35 7.29 1.97
CA CYS A 110 -12.01 6.65 0.83
C CYS A 110 -11.29 5.36 0.45
N SER A 111 -12.04 4.35 0.01
CA SER A 111 -11.44 3.20 -0.68
C SER A 111 -11.05 3.60 -2.10
N HIS A 112 -10.21 2.79 -2.74
CA HIS A 112 -9.92 2.94 -4.17
C HIS A 112 -11.21 2.94 -5.01
N GLU A 113 -12.20 2.11 -4.68
CA GLU A 113 -13.46 2.00 -5.44
C GLU A 113 -14.27 3.30 -5.39
N GLN A 114 -14.22 4.02 -4.27
CA GLN A 114 -14.89 5.31 -4.09
C GLN A 114 -14.13 6.46 -4.75
N SER A 115 -12.81 6.39 -4.75
CA SER A 115 -11.92 7.41 -5.32
C SER A 115 -10.67 6.74 -5.90
N PRO A 116 -10.65 6.49 -7.22
CA PRO A 116 -9.56 5.77 -7.86
C PRO A 116 -8.29 6.62 -7.94
N TYR A 117 -7.15 5.97 -7.80
CA TYR A 117 -5.85 6.59 -8.03
C TYR A 117 -5.61 6.77 -9.53
N GLN A 118 -5.30 8.00 -9.94
CA GLN A 118 -5.00 8.36 -11.33
C GLN A 118 -3.50 8.49 -11.50
N LEU A 119 -2.90 7.66 -12.35
CA LEU A 119 -1.48 7.76 -12.69
C LEU A 119 -1.26 8.97 -13.60
N LEU A 120 -0.53 9.97 -13.13
CA LEU A 120 -0.17 11.14 -13.92
C LEU A 120 1.15 10.95 -14.68
N HIS A 121 2.11 10.25 -14.08
CA HIS A 121 3.44 10.01 -14.65
C HIS A 121 4.10 8.74 -14.10
N GLY A 122 4.92 8.11 -14.95
CA GLY A 122 5.80 7.00 -14.57
C GLY A 122 5.11 5.64 -14.60
N GLU A 123 5.57 4.75 -13.72
CA GLU A 123 5.12 3.37 -13.63
C GLU A 123 3.92 3.22 -12.68
N PRO A 124 2.98 2.30 -12.94
CA PRO A 124 1.82 2.09 -12.08
C PRO A 124 2.15 1.39 -10.75
N HIS A 125 3.35 0.84 -10.60
CA HIS A 125 3.74 0.10 -9.40
C HIS A 125 5.21 0.34 -9.08
N ILE A 126 5.55 0.25 -7.81
CA ILE A 126 6.94 0.17 -7.35
C ILE A 126 7.26 -1.26 -6.87
N PHE A 127 8.54 -1.55 -6.69
CA PHE A 127 8.98 -2.89 -6.31
C PHE A 127 9.89 -2.86 -5.11
N GLU A 128 9.61 -3.70 -4.12
CA GLU A 128 10.45 -3.89 -2.95
C GLU A 128 10.95 -5.33 -2.85
N GLU A 129 12.14 -5.52 -2.30
CA GLU A 129 12.66 -6.84 -1.95
C GLU A 129 12.41 -7.11 -0.46
N LEU A 130 11.91 -8.31 -0.15
CA LEU A 130 11.68 -8.78 1.20
C LEU A 130 11.95 -10.29 1.24
N LEU A 131 12.86 -10.72 2.12
CA LEU A 131 13.28 -12.13 2.26
C LEU A 131 13.69 -12.79 0.93
N GLY A 132 14.38 -12.02 0.06
CA GLY A 132 14.84 -12.49 -1.24
C GLY A 132 13.72 -12.68 -2.28
N LEU A 133 12.51 -12.23 -1.98
CA LEU A 133 11.37 -12.17 -2.91
C LEU A 133 11.12 -10.72 -3.32
N LYS A 134 10.66 -10.52 -4.55
CA LYS A 134 10.34 -9.19 -5.09
C LYS A 134 8.83 -8.99 -5.13
N PHE A 135 8.35 -7.95 -4.46
CA PHE A 135 6.93 -7.61 -4.37
C PHE A 135 6.62 -6.36 -5.16
N ARG A 136 5.60 -6.45 -6.02
CA ARG A 136 4.92 -5.31 -6.64
C ARG A 136 4.04 -4.63 -5.59
N ILE A 137 4.12 -3.30 -5.54
CA ILE A 137 3.37 -2.47 -4.60
C ILE A 137 2.54 -1.45 -5.41
N SER A 138 1.22 -1.63 -5.35
CA SER A 138 0.21 -0.68 -5.84
C SER A 138 0.06 0.53 -4.91
N PRO A 139 -0.52 1.67 -5.38
CA PRO A 139 -0.73 2.85 -4.53
C PRO A 139 -1.62 2.58 -3.31
N ASP A 140 -2.57 1.66 -3.41
CA ASP A 140 -3.49 1.27 -2.34
C ASP A 140 -3.03 0.06 -1.52
N ALA A 141 -2.02 -0.67 -2.00
CA ALA A 141 -1.50 -1.84 -1.32
C ALA A 141 -0.95 -1.49 0.07
N PHE A 142 -1.22 -2.33 1.06
CA PHE A 142 -0.50 -2.31 2.32
C PHE A 142 0.84 -3.01 2.17
N PHE A 143 1.90 -2.37 2.64
CA PHE A 143 3.23 -2.95 2.76
C PHE A 143 3.85 -2.48 4.07
N GLN A 144 4.70 -3.30 4.69
CA GLN A 144 5.35 -2.93 5.94
C GLN A 144 6.30 -1.75 5.71
N VAL A 145 6.12 -0.67 6.48
CA VAL A 145 6.91 0.56 6.33
C VAL A 145 8.38 0.38 6.72
N ASN A 146 8.68 -0.66 7.49
CA ASN A 146 10.04 -1.04 7.89
C ASN A 146 10.32 -2.45 7.37
N THR A 147 10.90 -2.55 6.17
CA THR A 147 11.22 -3.83 5.51
C THR A 147 12.12 -4.70 6.38
N ALA A 148 13.21 -4.15 6.94
CA ALA A 148 14.12 -4.92 7.80
C ALA A 148 13.42 -5.50 9.04
N GLY A 149 12.51 -4.71 9.65
CA GLY A 149 11.68 -5.19 10.76
C GLY A 149 10.69 -6.28 10.33
N ALA A 150 10.10 -6.14 9.13
CA ALA A 150 9.20 -7.13 8.56
C ALA A 150 9.90 -8.46 8.27
N GLU A 151 11.13 -8.44 7.77
CA GLU A 151 11.93 -9.65 7.53
C GLU A 151 12.16 -10.44 8.83
N VAL A 152 12.57 -9.76 9.90
CA VAL A 152 12.73 -10.39 11.23
C VAL A 152 11.40 -10.95 11.74
N LEU A 153 10.31 -10.19 11.60
CA LEU A 153 8.98 -10.63 12.01
C LEU A 153 8.55 -11.89 11.25
N TYR A 154 8.70 -11.92 9.93
CA TYR A 154 8.24 -13.03 9.11
C TYR A 154 9.11 -14.27 9.26
N GLN A 155 10.41 -14.11 9.51
CA GLN A 155 11.30 -15.21 9.91
C GLN A 155 10.82 -15.84 11.22
N ALA A 156 10.55 -15.02 12.25
CA ALA A 156 10.04 -15.52 13.53
C ALA A 156 8.68 -16.21 13.40
N VAL A 157 7.78 -15.69 12.55
CA VAL A 157 6.51 -16.36 12.23
C VAL A 157 6.77 -17.74 11.62
N GLY A 158 7.68 -17.85 10.66
CA GLY A 158 8.06 -19.14 10.05
C GLY A 158 8.57 -20.15 11.07
N GLU A 159 9.44 -19.72 11.99
CA GLU A 159 9.96 -20.56 13.08
C GLU A 159 8.84 -21.04 14.03
N LEU A 160 7.91 -20.14 14.38
CA LEU A 160 6.77 -20.45 15.26
C LEU A 160 5.72 -21.35 14.60
N CYS A 161 5.56 -21.27 13.28
CA CYS A 161 4.65 -22.14 12.53
C CYS A 161 5.05 -23.61 12.64
N GLN A 162 6.34 -23.91 12.84
CA GLN A 162 6.89 -25.28 12.85
C GLN A 162 6.41 -26.11 11.64
N ALA A 163 6.21 -25.44 10.51
CA ALA A 163 5.63 -26.05 9.34
C ALA A 163 6.62 -27.02 8.68
N THR A 164 6.08 -28.14 8.21
CA THR A 164 6.78 -29.15 7.42
C THR A 164 6.29 -29.09 5.97
N GLY A 165 7.00 -29.76 5.06
CA GLY A 165 6.68 -29.72 3.62
C GLY A 165 5.31 -30.28 3.22
N ASP A 166 4.57 -30.91 4.14
CA ASP A 166 3.19 -31.39 4.02
C ASP A 166 2.15 -30.46 4.67
N THR A 167 2.58 -29.43 5.41
CA THR A 167 1.70 -28.47 6.10
C THR A 167 1.03 -27.54 5.09
N VAL A 168 -0.23 -27.18 5.32
CA VAL A 168 -0.91 -26.08 4.62
C VAL A 168 -0.97 -24.84 5.49
N LEU A 169 -0.59 -23.71 4.91
CA LEU A 169 -0.61 -22.41 5.54
C LEU A 169 -1.87 -21.64 5.12
N LEU A 170 -2.69 -21.27 6.09
CA LEU A 170 -3.73 -20.26 5.91
C LEU A 170 -3.14 -18.88 6.23
N ASP A 171 -3.06 -17.99 5.25
CA ASP A 171 -2.64 -16.59 5.43
C ASP A 171 -3.89 -15.69 5.44
N ILE A 172 -4.35 -15.29 6.62
CA ILE A 172 -5.61 -14.57 6.83
C ILE A 172 -5.31 -13.07 6.97
N CYS A 173 -6.03 -12.26 6.18
CA CYS A 173 -5.70 -10.85 5.92
C CYS A 173 -4.33 -10.74 5.22
N CYS A 174 -4.14 -11.56 4.18
CA CYS A 174 -2.85 -11.73 3.53
C CYS A 174 -2.35 -10.49 2.78
N GLY A 175 -3.21 -9.48 2.51
CA GLY A 175 -2.86 -8.33 1.69
C GLY A 175 -2.32 -8.77 0.33
N ILE A 176 -1.12 -8.28 -0.03
CA ILE A 176 -0.43 -8.65 -1.28
C ILE A 176 0.35 -9.98 -1.19
N GLY A 177 0.10 -10.79 -0.16
CA GLY A 177 0.68 -12.12 0.03
C GLY A 177 2.08 -12.13 0.66
N THR A 178 2.53 -11.06 1.31
CA THR A 178 3.91 -10.94 1.81
C THR A 178 4.33 -12.08 2.75
N ILE A 179 3.48 -12.43 3.73
CA ILE A 179 3.75 -13.49 4.71
C ILE A 179 3.67 -14.86 4.02
N GLY A 180 2.53 -15.17 3.40
CA GLY A 180 2.30 -16.46 2.75
C GLY A 180 3.36 -16.79 1.70
N LEU A 181 3.73 -15.83 0.85
CA LEU A 181 4.78 -16.03 -0.17
C LEU A 181 6.16 -16.23 0.45
N SER A 182 6.48 -15.51 1.53
CA SER A 182 7.76 -15.69 2.25
C SER A 182 7.91 -17.08 2.87
N LEU A 183 6.79 -17.71 3.26
CA LEU A 183 6.76 -19.05 3.85
C LEU A 183 6.48 -20.15 2.84
N ALA A 184 6.14 -19.82 1.59
CA ALA A 184 5.66 -20.76 0.59
C ALA A 184 6.62 -21.94 0.32
N ARG A 185 7.94 -21.74 0.46
CA ARG A 185 8.94 -22.80 0.27
C ARG A 185 9.00 -23.82 1.41
N GLN A 186 8.41 -23.51 2.56
CA GLN A 186 8.44 -24.33 3.77
C GLN A 186 7.18 -25.20 3.93
N VAL A 187 6.14 -24.94 3.12
CA VAL A 187 4.81 -25.52 3.24
C VAL A 187 4.41 -26.21 1.93
N SER A 188 3.46 -27.14 2.01
CA SER A 188 2.90 -27.81 0.83
C SER A 188 2.08 -26.85 -0.03
N LYS A 189 1.26 -26.00 0.60
CA LYS A 189 0.37 -25.04 -0.05
C LYS A 189 0.12 -23.83 0.85
N VAL A 190 -0.04 -22.67 0.24
CA VAL A 190 -0.51 -21.43 0.88
C VAL A 190 -1.91 -21.12 0.37
N ILE A 191 -2.82 -20.80 1.29
CA ILE A 191 -4.17 -20.29 0.99
C ILE A 191 -4.29 -18.92 1.63
N GLY A 192 -4.27 -17.87 0.81
CA GLY A 192 -4.41 -16.49 1.24
C GLY A 192 -5.86 -16.00 1.14
N VAL A 193 -6.32 -15.29 2.17
CA VAL A 193 -7.64 -14.64 2.18
C VAL A 193 -7.48 -13.16 2.47
N GLU A 194 -8.06 -12.31 1.62
CA GLU A 194 -8.03 -10.85 1.76
C GLU A 194 -9.34 -10.26 1.26
N VAL A 195 -9.85 -9.21 1.91
CA VAL A 195 -11.13 -8.59 1.55
C VAL A 195 -10.97 -7.62 0.37
N VAL A 196 -9.78 -7.07 0.16
CA VAL A 196 -9.47 -6.14 -0.93
C VAL A 196 -9.06 -6.90 -2.18
N GLU A 197 -9.92 -6.88 -3.21
CA GLU A 197 -9.70 -7.61 -4.46
C GLU A 197 -8.40 -7.23 -5.17
N LYS A 198 -8.05 -5.93 -5.21
CA LYS A 198 -6.78 -5.45 -5.78
C LYS A 198 -5.55 -6.01 -5.09
N ALA A 199 -5.61 -6.22 -3.77
CA ALA A 199 -4.52 -6.83 -3.03
C ALA A 199 -4.35 -8.32 -3.41
N ILE A 200 -5.45 -9.02 -3.70
CA ILE A 200 -5.41 -10.40 -4.24
C ILE A 200 -4.82 -10.44 -5.65
N GLU A 201 -5.14 -9.45 -6.50
CA GLU A 201 -4.51 -9.33 -7.83
C GLU A 201 -3.00 -9.14 -7.71
N ASP A 202 -2.54 -8.28 -6.79
CA ASP A 202 -1.13 -8.11 -6.45
C ASP A 202 -0.52 -9.40 -5.90
N ALA A 203 -1.20 -10.11 -5.00
CA ALA A 203 -0.71 -11.36 -4.43
C ALA A 203 -0.50 -12.44 -5.51
N LYS A 204 -1.46 -12.59 -6.43
CA LYS A 204 -1.35 -13.51 -7.57
C LYS A 204 -0.21 -13.13 -8.50
N TRP A 205 -0.06 -11.84 -8.79
CA TRP A 205 1.04 -11.36 -9.61
C TRP A 205 2.39 -11.61 -8.93
N ASN A 206 2.51 -11.31 -7.63
CA ASN A 206 3.72 -11.53 -6.83
C ASN A 206 4.10 -13.01 -6.78
N ALA A 207 3.13 -13.90 -6.61
CA ALA A 207 3.37 -15.34 -6.64
C ALA A 207 3.95 -15.79 -7.98
N ALA A 208 3.30 -15.42 -9.08
CA ALA A 208 3.75 -15.74 -10.44
C ALA A 208 5.14 -15.15 -10.73
N PHE A 209 5.38 -13.89 -10.36
CA PHE A 209 6.65 -13.21 -10.59
C PHE A 209 7.82 -13.88 -9.86
N ASN A 210 7.59 -14.37 -8.64
CA ASN A 210 8.60 -15.08 -7.85
C ASN A 210 8.69 -16.58 -8.17
N GLY A 211 7.94 -17.07 -9.17
CA GLY A 211 7.92 -18.48 -9.55
C GLY A 211 7.31 -19.40 -8.48
N ILE A 212 6.43 -18.87 -7.64
CA ILE A 212 5.77 -19.59 -6.55
C ILE A 212 4.41 -20.08 -7.06
N SER A 213 4.27 -21.40 -7.23
CA SER A 213 3.08 -22.03 -7.81
C SER A 213 2.18 -22.74 -6.80
N ASN A 214 2.62 -22.88 -5.55
CA ASN A 214 1.88 -23.58 -4.50
C ASN A 214 1.01 -22.62 -3.66
N CYS A 215 0.47 -21.56 -4.27
CA CYS A 215 -0.36 -20.57 -3.58
C CYS A 215 -1.73 -20.41 -4.26
N GLU A 216 -2.77 -20.25 -3.45
CA GLU A 216 -4.12 -19.90 -3.88
C GLU A 216 -4.58 -18.66 -3.10
N PHE A 217 -5.22 -17.71 -3.77
CA PHE A 217 -5.60 -16.42 -3.18
C PHE A 217 -7.08 -16.13 -3.45
N HIS A 218 -7.83 -15.85 -2.38
CA HIS A 218 -9.27 -15.64 -2.39
C HIS A 218 -9.64 -14.25 -1.90
N SER A 219 -10.44 -13.55 -2.70
CA SER A 219 -11.07 -12.29 -2.30
C SER A 219 -12.31 -12.59 -1.46
N GLY A 220 -12.43 -11.96 -0.29
CA GLY A 220 -13.61 -12.02 0.54
C GLY A 220 -13.34 -11.90 2.03
N LYS A 221 -14.42 -11.84 2.81
CA LYS A 221 -14.34 -11.87 4.26
C LYS A 221 -13.91 -13.26 4.74
N ALA A 222 -12.96 -13.33 5.67
CA ALA A 222 -12.46 -14.59 6.21
C ALA A 222 -13.60 -15.48 6.75
N GLU A 223 -14.59 -14.91 7.45
CA GLU A 223 -15.74 -15.65 7.99
C GLU A 223 -16.66 -16.28 6.93
N ALA A 224 -16.58 -15.83 5.68
CA ALA A 224 -17.37 -16.36 4.57
C ALA A 224 -16.56 -17.36 3.73
N VAL A 225 -15.26 -17.09 3.58
CA VAL A 225 -14.34 -17.86 2.74
C VAL A 225 -13.89 -19.12 3.48
N LEU A 226 -13.37 -19.01 4.71
CA LEU A 226 -12.77 -20.12 5.45
C LEU A 226 -13.69 -21.36 5.62
N PRO A 227 -14.99 -21.23 5.95
CA PRO A 227 -15.86 -22.41 6.09
C PRO A 227 -15.96 -23.26 4.82
N GLN A 228 -15.80 -22.64 3.64
CA GLN A 228 -15.88 -23.36 2.36
C GLN A 228 -14.66 -24.27 2.16
N PHE A 229 -13.49 -23.87 2.66
CA PHE A 229 -12.26 -24.67 2.60
C PHE A 229 -12.20 -25.71 3.71
N LEU A 230 -12.53 -25.29 4.93
CA LEU A 230 -12.44 -26.15 6.11
C LEU A 230 -13.49 -27.26 6.11
N SER A 231 -14.66 -27.05 5.47
CA SER A 231 -15.69 -28.10 5.38
C SER A 231 -15.28 -29.31 4.54
N SER A 232 -14.34 -29.12 3.60
CA SER A 232 -13.74 -30.20 2.81
C SER A 232 -12.37 -30.66 3.31
N TRP A 233 -11.88 -30.08 4.41
CA TRP A 233 -10.56 -30.40 4.93
C TRP A 233 -10.58 -31.75 5.65
N GLU A 234 -9.78 -32.70 5.18
CA GLU A 234 -9.59 -33.97 5.87
C GLU A 234 -8.58 -33.77 7.01
N ASP A 235 -8.90 -34.25 8.21
CA ASP A 235 -8.07 -34.14 9.44
C ASP A 235 -6.65 -34.74 9.32
N ALA A 236 -6.33 -35.35 8.18
CA ALA A 236 -5.06 -36.00 7.91
C ALA A 236 -3.93 -35.04 7.49
N GLN A 237 -4.24 -33.81 7.01
CA GLN A 237 -3.21 -32.87 6.57
C GLN A 237 -2.95 -31.77 7.62
N PRO A 238 -1.69 -31.57 8.07
CA PRO A 238 -1.35 -30.51 9.03
C PRO A 238 -1.71 -29.13 8.48
N LEU A 239 -2.36 -28.32 9.31
CA LEU A 239 -2.81 -26.98 8.94
C LEU A 239 -2.37 -25.98 10.00
N VAL A 240 -1.78 -24.87 9.56
CA VAL A 240 -1.35 -23.76 10.40
C VAL A 240 -1.94 -22.47 9.84
N ALA A 241 -2.48 -21.64 10.72
CA ALA A 241 -3.00 -20.32 10.34
C ALA A 241 -2.09 -19.21 10.85
N VAL A 242 -1.77 -18.26 9.98
CA VAL A 242 -1.17 -16.98 10.32
C VAL A 242 -2.21 -15.91 10.06
N VAL A 243 -2.40 -15.03 11.03
CA VAL A 243 -3.38 -13.95 10.96
C VAL A 243 -2.71 -12.61 11.17
N ASN A 244 -2.88 -11.70 10.23
CA ASN A 244 -2.34 -10.34 10.30
C ASN A 244 -3.46 -9.28 10.19
N PRO A 245 -4.34 -9.17 11.20
CA PRO A 245 -5.49 -8.29 11.12
C PRO A 245 -5.11 -6.82 11.26
N SER A 246 -6.05 -5.95 10.88
CA SER A 246 -5.95 -4.51 11.20
C SER A 246 -5.95 -4.26 12.72
N ARG A 247 -5.78 -3.00 13.14
CA ARG A 247 -5.81 -2.59 14.56
C ARG A 247 -7.08 -3.00 15.32
N ALA A 248 -8.18 -3.25 14.62
CA ALA A 248 -9.42 -3.72 15.24
C ALA A 248 -9.35 -5.19 15.72
N GLY A 249 -8.30 -5.92 15.35
CA GLY A 249 -8.14 -7.34 15.66
C GLY A 249 -9.06 -8.23 14.83
N LEU A 250 -9.20 -9.47 15.28
CA LEU A 250 -10.15 -10.44 14.73
C LEU A 250 -11.55 -10.24 15.32
N ARG A 251 -12.57 -10.53 14.51
CA ARG A 251 -13.93 -10.67 15.01
C ARG A 251 -14.09 -12.07 15.59
N GLU A 252 -14.90 -12.21 16.64
CA GLU A 252 -15.17 -13.49 17.32
C GLU A 252 -15.59 -14.65 16.39
N ARG A 253 -16.17 -14.34 15.23
CA ARG A 253 -16.57 -15.34 14.24
C ARG A 253 -15.40 -15.99 13.48
N ILE A 254 -14.25 -15.32 13.43
CA ILE A 254 -13.02 -15.79 12.78
C ILE A 254 -12.14 -16.43 13.86
#